data_AF-W1X9D0-F1
#
_entry.id   AF-W1X9D0-F1
#
_cell.length_a   1.000
_cell.length_b   1.000
_cell.length_c   1.000
_cell.angle_alpha   90.00
_cell.angle_beta   90.00
_cell.angle_gamma   90.00
#
_symmetry.space_group_name_H-M   'P 1'
#
loop_
_entity.id
_entity.type
_entity.pdbx_description
1 polymer ?
#
loop_
_entity_poly.entity_id
_entity_poly.type
_entity_poly.pdbx_seq_one_letter_code
_entity_poly.pdbx_strand_id
1 'polypeptide(L)' 'KNTLDQIFKSPVPQGIKWSDIESLVKALGGEIKEGRGSRCKFILNMSVACFHRPHPSPDTDKGAVESVRDW' A
#
# COMPACT_ATOMS: atom_id res chain seq x y z
N LYS A 1 8.96 -12.57 -5.17
CA LYS A 1 9.25 -11.18 -5.60
C LYS A 1 9.17 -10.30 -4.36
N ASN A 2 10.11 -9.39 -4.15
CA ASN A 2 10.12 -8.54 -2.95
C ASN A 2 9.28 -7.27 -3.23
N THR A 3 8.21 -7.05 -2.46
CA THR A 3 7.29 -5.90 -2.62
C THR A 3 7.98 -4.58 -2.31
N LEU A 4 8.86 -4.56 -1.30
CA LEU A 4 9.63 -3.37 -0.93
C LEU A 4 10.47 -2.90 -2.12
N ASP A 5 11.21 -3.82 -2.75
CA ASP A 5 12.02 -3.52 -3.94
C ASP A 5 11.18 -3.00 -5.10
N GLN A 6 9.93 -3.45 -5.24
CA GLN A 6 9.04 -2.98 -6.30
C GLN A 6 8.55 -1.55 -6.05
N ILE A 7 8.14 -1.23 -4.82
CA ILE A 7 7.63 0.10 -4.44
C ILE A 7 8.71 1.17 -4.68
N PHE A 8 9.98 0.86 -4.43
CA PHE A 8 11.09 1.80 -4.60
C PHE A 8 11.71 1.85 -6.02
N LYS A 9 11.13 1.16 -7.02
CA LYS A 9 11.58 1.30 -8.42
C LYS A 9 11.22 2.66 -9.01
N SER A 10 12.00 3.07 -10.01
CA SER A 10 11.77 4.27 -10.82
C SER A 10 11.75 3.91 -12.30
N PRO A 11 10.61 4.06 -13.01
CA PRO A 11 9.29 4.43 -12.48
C PRO A 11 8.71 3.35 -11.55
N VAL A 12 7.78 3.70 -10.66
CA VAL A 12 7.08 2.67 -9.87
C VAL A 12 6.30 1.75 -10.80
N PRO A 13 6.27 0.44 -10.54
CA PRO A 13 5.52 -0.49 -11.36
C PRO A 13 4.02 -0.37 -11.04
N GLN A 14 3.20 -0.62 -12.05
CA GLN A 14 1.77 -0.89 -11.87
C GLN A 14 1.54 -2.36 -11.50
N GLY A 15 0.39 -2.67 -10.89
CA GLY A 15 -0.05 -4.05 -10.71
C GLY A 15 0.58 -4.78 -9.51
N ILE A 16 1.17 -4.05 -8.56
CA ILE A 16 1.43 -4.61 -7.23
C ILE A 16 0.07 -4.94 -6.61
N LYS A 17 -0.11 -6.18 -6.15
CA LYS A 17 -1.35 -6.57 -5.47
C LYS A 17 -1.48 -5.77 -4.18
N TRP A 18 -2.66 -5.22 -3.92
CA TRP A 18 -2.91 -4.48 -2.68
C TRP A 18 -2.57 -5.30 -1.43
N SER A 19 -2.88 -6.61 -1.45
CA SER A 19 -2.54 -7.56 -0.38
C SER A 19 -1.04 -7.67 -0.09
N ASP A 20 -0.19 -7.50 -1.12
CA ASP A 20 1.26 -7.56 -0.95
C ASP A 20 1.77 -6.30 -0.23
N ILE A 21 1.17 -5.13 -0.51
CA ILE A 21 1.43 -3.87 0.18
C ILE A 21 0.97 -3.98 1.65
N GLU A 22 -0.25 -4.49 1.88
CA GLU A 22 -0.75 -4.71 3.24
C GLU A 22 0.15 -5.67 4.04
N SER A 23 0.64 -6.73 3.38
CA SER A 23 1.55 -7.70 4.00
C SER A 23 2.91 -7.08 4.33
N LEU A 24 3.44 -6.22 3.47
CA LEU A 24 4.69 -5.49 3.73
C LEU A 24 4.57 -4.61 4.98
N VAL A 25 3.49 -3.82 5.09
CA VAL A 25 3.28 -2.95 6.26
C VAL A 25 3.20 -3.77 7.55
N LYS A 26 2.48 -4.89 7.54
CA LYS A 26 2.41 -5.80 8.69
C LYS A 26 3.77 -6.41 9.03
N ALA A 27 4.55 -6.81 8.02
CA ALA A 27 5.89 -7.36 8.21
C ALA A 27 6.87 -6.35 8.81
N LEU A 28 6.66 -5.05 8.56
CA LEU A 28 7.42 -3.94 9.16
C LEU A 28 6.92 -3.57 10.57
N GLY A 29 5.95 -4.30 11.13
CA GLY A 29 5.37 -4.03 12.46
C GLY A 29 4.25 -2.98 12.45
N GLY A 30 3.73 -2.64 11.27
CA GLY A 30 2.62 -1.70 11.12
C GLY A 30 1.25 -2.35 11.32
N GLU A 31 0.25 -1.49 11.55
CA GLU A 31 -1.16 -1.86 11.65
C GLU A 31 -1.95 -1.32 10.45
N ILE A 32 -3.01 -2.05 10.08
CA ILE A 32 -3.96 -1.62 9.05
C ILE A 32 -5.36 -1.67 9.65
N LYS A 33 -6.06 -0.53 9.63
CA LYS A 33 -7.42 -0.39 10.14
C LYS A 33 -8.38 -0.10 9.01
N GLU A 34 -9.49 -0.82 8.97
CA GLU A 34 -10.52 -0.59 7.96
C GLU A 34 -11.30 0.70 8.27
N GLY A 35 -11.57 1.48 7.23
CA GLY A 35 -12.43 2.65 7.28
C GLY A 35 -13.81 2.36 6.67
N ARG A 36 -14.57 3.42 6.39
CA ARG A 36 -15.82 3.29 5.63
C ARG A 36 -15.54 3.01 4.15
N GLY A 37 -16.23 2.02 3.58
CA GLY A 37 -16.09 1.63 2.17
C GLY A 37 -14.71 1.02 1.89
N SER A 38 -14.08 1.39 0.78
CA SER A 38 -12.73 0.91 0.42
C SER A 38 -11.60 1.62 1.17
N ARG A 39 -11.89 2.56 2.07
CA ARG A 39 -10.84 3.29 2.81
C ARG A 39 -10.16 2.39 3.83
N CYS A 40 -8.86 2.55 3.97
CA CYS A 40 -8.05 1.88 4.98
C CYS A 40 -7.00 2.86 5.52
N LYS A 41 -6.67 2.70 6.80
CA LYS A 41 -5.68 3.50 7.51
C LYS A 41 -4.47 2.63 7.80
N PHE A 42 -3.32 3.05 7.33
CA PHE A 42 -2.03 2.41 7.58
C PHE A 42 -1.33 3.16 8.69
N ILE A 43 -0.72 2.41 9.61
CA ILE A 43 -0.01 2.93 10.77
C ILE A 43 1.34 2.22 10.80
N LEU A 44 2.44 2.96 10.72
CA LEU A 44 3.79 2.41 10.78
C LEU A 44 4.72 3.44 11.42
N ASN A 45 5.49 3.03 12.43
CA ASN A 45 6.45 3.90 13.12
C ASN A 45 5.88 5.29 13.52
N MET A 46 4.69 5.29 14.13
CA MET A 46 3.92 6.50 14.51
C MET A 46 3.44 7.38 13.34
N SER A 47 3.76 7.03 12.10
CA SER A 47 3.22 7.66 10.89
C SER A 47 1.88 7.03 10.52
N VAL A 48 0.96 7.84 9.99
CA VAL A 48 -0.39 7.42 9.62
C VAL A 48 -0.74 7.92 8.23
N ALA A 49 -1.18 7.02 7.35
CA ALA A 49 -1.72 7.36 6.04
C ALA A 49 -3.10 6.72 5.82
N CYS A 50 -3.92 7.36 4.99
CA CYS A 50 -5.21 6.84 4.57
C CYS A 50 -5.17 6.56 3.08
N PHE A 51 -5.49 5.34 2.69
CA PHE A 51 -5.55 4.91 1.30
C PHE A 51 -6.92 4.33 0.98
N HIS A 52 -7.18 4.08 -0.30
CA HIS A 52 -8.33 3.33 -0.77
C HIS A 52 -7.84 2.02 -1.38
N ARG A 53 -8.45 0.90 -0.95
CA ARG A 53 -8.25 -0.38 -1.63
C ARG A 53 -8.72 -0.24 -3.08
N PRO A 54 -7.93 -0.71 -4.06
CA PRO A 54 -8.32 -0.67 -5.45
C PRO A 54 -9.57 -1.54 -5.66
N HIS A 55 -10.50 -1.04 -6.48
CA HIS A 55 -11.75 -1.71 -6.83
C HIS A 55 -12.17 -1.29 -8.25
N PRO A 56 -12.63 -2.22 -9.12
CA PRO A 56 -12.92 -3.63 -8.84
C PRO A 56 -11.70 -4.57 -8.93
N SER A 57 -10.58 -4.12 -9.50
CA SER A 57 -9.37 -4.93 -9.58
C SER A 57 -8.59 -4.89 -8.27
N PRO A 58 -7.97 -6.00 -7.82
CA PRO A 58 -7.04 -6.00 -6.68
C PRO A 58 -5.67 -5.38 -7.02
N ASP A 59 -5.44 -5.03 -8.28
CA ASP A 59 -4.21 -4.41 -8.75
C ASP A 59 -4.17 -2.94 -8.35
N THR A 60 -3.10 -2.56 -7.66
CA THR A 60 -2.88 -1.17 -7.25
C THR A 60 -2.44 -0.35 -8.45
N ASP A 61 -3.09 0.79 -8.68
CA ASP A 61 -2.69 1.72 -9.72
C ASP A 61 -1.38 2.43 -9.37
N LYS A 62 -0.76 3.04 -10.38
CA LYS A 62 0.54 3.69 -10.23
C LYS A 62 0.53 4.80 -9.17
N GLY A 63 -0.54 5.61 -9.11
CA GLY A 63 -0.63 6.74 -8.18
C GLY A 63 -0.77 6.28 -6.72
N ALA A 64 -1.51 5.20 -6.47
CA ALA A 64 -1.57 4.58 -5.16
C ALA A 64 -0.22 3.97 -4.73
N VAL A 65 0.54 3.34 -5.67
CA VAL A 65 1.90 2.87 -5.37
C VAL A 65 2.85 4.03 -5.08
N GLU A 66 2.79 5.14 -5.84
CA GLU A 66 3.59 6.35 -5.54
C GLU A 66 3.24 6.93 -4.16
N SER A 67 1.95 7.00 -3.83
CA SER A 67 1.49 7.49 -2.52
C SER A 67 1.98 6.60 -1.36
N VAL A 68 2.07 5.30 -1.56
CA VAL A 68 2.63 4.36 -0.57
C VAL A 68 4.14 4.49 -0.46
N ARG A 69 4.86 4.75 -1.57
CA ARG A 69 6.31 4.96 -1.56
C ARG A 69 6.71 6.24 -0.83
N ASP A 70 5.93 7.29 -1.01
CA ASP A 70 6.25 8.63 -0.49
C ASP A 70 5.88 8.79 1.00
N TRP A 71 4.99 7.94 1.51
CA TRP A 71 4.63 7.85 2.93
C TRP A 71 5.62 7.00 3.73
#